data_AF-A0A352SSC8-F1
#
_entry.id   AF-A0A352SSC8-F1
#
_cell.length_a   1.000
_cell.length_b   1.000
_cell.length_c   1.000
_cell.angle_alpha   90.00
_cell.angle_beta   90.00
_cell.angle_gamma   90.00
#
_symmetry.space_group_name_H-M   'P 1'
#
loop_
_entity.id
_entity.type
_entity.pdbx_description
1 polymer ?
#
loop_
_entity_poly.entity_id
_entity_poly.type
_entity_poly.pdbx_seq_one_letter_code
_entity_poly.pdbx_strand_id
1 'polypeptide(L)' 'GTREYNLALGERRAAAARDYLLAQGVDPARIKVISYGKERPAMAGSNEESWAKNRRAATVLN' A
#
# COMPACT_ATOMS: atom_id res chain seq x y z
N GLY A 1 8.69 -8.27 11.07
CA GLY A 1 8.68 -6.84 11.45
C GLY A 1 7.50 -6.54 12.35
N THR A 2 7.61 -5.48 13.18
CA THR A 2 6.54 -5.01 14.06
C THR A 2 5.35 -4.47 13.26
N ARG A 3 4.21 -4.28 13.90
CA ARG A 3 3.00 -3.75 13.25
C ARG A 3 3.23 -2.32 12.77
N GLU A 4 3.82 -1.51 13.65
CA GLU A 4 4.15 -0.10 13.45
C GLU A 4 5.14 0.07 12.28
N TYR A 5 6.15 -0.81 12.20
CA TYR A 5 7.09 -0.83 11.08
C TYR A 5 6.39 -1.10 9.74
N ASN A 6 5.53 -2.12 9.69
CA ASN A 6 4.82 -2.48 8.45
C ASN A 6 3.80 -1.41 8.05
N LEU A 7 3.16 -0.76 9.02
CA LEU A 7 2.24 0.35 8.77
C LEU A 7 2.98 1.52 8.11
N ALA A 8 4.08 1.98 8.72
CA ALA A 8 4.91 3.06 8.20
C ALA A 8 5.57 2.71 6.84
N LEU A 9 5.92 1.44 6.63
CA LEU A 9 6.42 0.98 5.33
C LEU A 9 5.33 1.03 4.25
N GLY A 10 4.11 0.60 4.58
CA GLY A 10 2.97 0.68 3.67
C GLY A 10 2.57 2.13 3.36
N GLU A 11 2.63 3.03 4.35
CA GLU A 11 2.39 4.46 4.14
C GLU A 11 3.39 5.08 3.17
N ARG A 12 4.69 4.78 3.34
CA ARG A 12 5.74 5.26 2.42
C ARG A 12 5.53 4.77 0.99
N ARG A 13 5.12 3.51 0.80
CA ARG A 13 4.81 2.96 -0.52
C ARG A 13 3.60 3.63 -1.16
N ALA A 14 2.54 3.84 -0.39
CA ALA A 14 1.32 4.47 -0.88
C ALA A 14 1.53 5.96 -1.18
N ALA A 15 2.36 6.66 -0.40
CA ALA A 15 2.78 8.03 -0.69
C ALA A 15 3.54 8.13 -2.02
N ALA A 16 4.49 7.23 -2.27
CA ALA A 16 5.22 7.20 -3.54
C ALA A 16 4.29 6.99 -4.76
N ALA A 17 3.28 6.13 -4.63
CA ALA A 17 2.28 5.93 -5.69
C ALA A 17 1.39 7.16 -5.89
N ARG A 18 0.98 7.85 -4.81
CA ARG A 18 0.26 9.13 -4.89
C ARG A 18 1.10 10.17 -5.62
N ASP A 19 2.36 10.35 -5.23
CA ASP A 19 3.21 11.39 -5.78
C ASP A 19 3.45 11.19 -7.29
N TYR A 20 3.55 9.93 -7.74
CA TYR A 20 3.55 9.59 -9.17
C TYR A 20 2.27 10.05 -9.87
N LEU A 21 1.09 9.77 -9.32
CA LEU A 21 -0.20 10.17 -9.90
C LEU A 21 -0.37 11.70 -9.93
N LEU A 22 0.09 12.41 -8.90
CA LEU A 22 0.11 13.87 -8.87
C LEU A 22 0.99 14.43 -10.01
N ALA A 23 2.15 13.84 -10.23
CA ALA A 23 3.04 14.23 -11.33
C ALA A 23 2.42 13.98 -12.72
N GLN A 24 1.46 13.06 -12.83
CA GLN A 24 0.66 12.83 -14.04
C GLN A 24 -0.57 13.74 -14.15
N GLY A 25 -0.76 14.69 -13.22
CA GLY A 25 -1.84 15.68 -13.26
C GLY A 25 -3.15 15.24 -12.61
N VAL A 26 -3.15 14.15 -11.83
CA VAL A 26 -4.33 13.77 -11.04
C VAL A 26 -4.49 14.74 -9.87
N ASP A 27 -5.70 15.29 -9.72
CA ASP A 27 -6.05 16.18 -8.61
C ASP A 27 -5.81 15.49 -7.25
N PRO A 28 -5.03 16.09 -6.32
CA PRO A 28 -4.84 15.56 -4.96
C PRO A 28 -6.14 15.23 -4.22
N ALA A 29 -7.20 16.00 -4.44
CA ALA A 29 -8.50 15.77 -3.78
C ALA A 29 -9.13 14.43 -4.17
N ARG A 30 -8.70 13.83 -5.29
CA ARG A 30 -9.17 12.53 -5.79
C ARG A 30 -8.36 11.35 -5.27
N ILE A 31 -7.28 11.57 -4.51
CA ILE A 31 -6.38 10.51 -4.06
C ILE A 31 -6.41 10.41 -2.53
N LYS A 32 -6.86 9.26 -2.01
CA LYS A 32 -6.76 8.92 -0.59
C LYS A 32 -5.69 7.85 -0.38
N VAL A 33 -4.72 8.16 0.48
CA VAL A 33 -3.67 7.21 0.90
C VAL A 33 -4.11 6.48 2.15
N ILE A 34 -4.11 5.15 2.13
CA ILE A 34 -4.39 4.29 3.29
C ILE A 34 -3.37 3.16 3.31
N SER A 35 -2.75 2.93 4.46
CA SER A 35 -1.89 1.77 4.72
C SER A 35 -2.58 0.83 5.70
N TYR A 36 -2.66 -0.45 5.35
CA TYR A 36 -3.17 -1.49 6.26
C TYR A 36 -2.06 -2.25 6.98
N GLY A 37 -0.79 -1.85 6.79
CA GLY A 37 0.36 -2.62 7.28
C GLY A 37 0.25 -4.10 6.90
N LYS A 38 0.27 -4.97 7.91
CA LYS A 38 0.10 -6.43 7.76
C LYS A 38 -1.32 -6.93 8.08
N GLU A 39 -2.27 -6.04 8.32
CA GLU A 39 -3.59 -6.38 8.86
C GLU A 39 -4.62 -6.79 7.80
N ARG A 40 -4.37 -6.47 6.52
CA ARG A 40 -5.19 -6.93 5.39
C ARG A 40 -4.35 -7.66 4.35
N PRO A 41 -3.94 -8.92 4.62
CA PRO A 41 -3.23 -9.72 3.62
C PRO A 41 -4.13 -10.00 2.41
N ALA A 42 -3.56 -9.94 1.21
CA ALA A 42 -4.22 -10.38 -0.02
C ALA A 42 -4.28 -11.91 -0.11
N MET A 43 -3.31 -12.59 0.49
CA MET A 43 -3.21 -14.04 0.61
C MET A 43 -2.86 -14.41 2.05
N ALA A 44 -3.69 -15.21 2.70
CA ALA A 44 -3.40 -15.73 4.02
C ALA A 44 -2.28 -16.79 3.94
N GLY A 45 -1.33 -16.74 4.86
CA GLY A 45 -0.23 -17.70 4.93
C GLY A 45 1.10 -17.07 5.37
N SER A 46 1.99 -17.92 5.88
CA SER A 46 3.33 -17.55 6.38
C SER A 46 4.42 -18.24 5.56
N ASN A 47 4.30 -18.18 4.23
CA ASN A 47 5.27 -18.74 3.28
C ASN A 47 5.67 -17.68 2.23
N GLU A 48 6.74 -17.93 1.49
CA GLU A 48 7.30 -16.95 0.55
C GLU A 48 6.29 -16.55 -0.55
N GLU A 49 5.45 -17.49 -1.00
CA GLU A 49 4.42 -17.19 -2.00
C GLU A 49 3.39 -16.18 -1.48
N SER A 50 2.91 -16.37 -0.24
CA SER A 50 1.98 -15.46 0.41
C SER A 50 2.64 -14.09 0.64
N TRP A 51 3.89 -14.08 1.09
CA TRP A 51 4.62 -12.83 1.32
C TRP A 51 4.87 -12.05 0.03
N ALA A 52 5.23 -12.71 -1.07
CA ALA A 52 5.39 -12.09 -2.37
C ALA A 52 4.11 -11.39 -2.84
N LYS A 53 2.97 -12.05 -2.70
CA LYS A 53 1.65 -11.50 -3.08
C LYS A 53 1.17 -10.39 -2.13
N ASN A 54 1.56 -10.43 -0.86
CA ASN A 54 1.19 -9.44 0.16
C ASN A 54 2.05 -8.17 0.13
N ARG A 55 3.25 -8.20 -0.47
CA ARG A 55 4.10 -7.02 -0.68
C ARG A 55 3.63 -6.19 -1.88
N ARG A 56 2.41 -5.65 -1.85
CA ARG A 56 1.80 -4.90 -2.97
C ARG A 56 1.31 -3.50 -2.60
N ALA A 57 1.21 -2.62 -3.59
CA ALA A 57 0.39 -1.41 -3.56
C ALA A 57 -0.82 -1.63 -4.49
N ALA A 58 -2.01 -1.20 -4.08
CA ALA A 58 -3.23 -1.36 -4.87
C ALA A 58 -3.99 -0.04 -4.95
N THR A 59 -4.35 0.37 -6.16
CA THR A 59 -5.21 1.54 -6.43
C THR A 59 -6.62 1.03 -6.70
N VAL A 60 -7.61 1.56 -5.98
CA VAL A 60 -9.02 1.21 -6.16
C VAL A 60 -9.78 2.47 -6.54
N LEU A 61 -10.54 2.40 -7.63
CA LEU A 61 -11.47 3.45 -8.04
C LEU A 61 -12.85 3.07 -7.51
N ASN A 62 -13.52 3.99 -6.83
CA ASN A 62 -14.92 3.88 -6.42
C ASN A 62 -15.82 4.54 -7.47
#